data_AF-A0A211ZIK4-F1
#
_entry.id   AF-A0A211ZIK4-F1
#
_cell.length_a   1.000
_cell.length_b   1.000
_cell.length_c   1.000
_cell.angle_alpha   90.00
_cell.angle_beta   90.00
_cell.angle_gamma   90.00
#
_symmetry.space_group_name_H-M   'P 1'
#
loop_
_entity.id
_entity.type
_entity.pdbx_description
1 polymer ?
#
loop_
_entity_poly.entity_id
_entity_poly.type
_entity_poly.pdbx_seq_one_letter_code
_entity_poly.pdbx_strand_id
1 'polypeptide(L)' 'MCCRVAVERVYRELCARAEPPEWAFEAALTLYRHNHPEVPVAMATREVCDWTGHPAQLLLH' A
#
# COMPACT_ATOMS: atom_id res chain seq x y z
N MET A 1 -7.71 11.45 7.16
CA MET A 1 -6.72 12.28 6.43
C MET A 1 -5.27 11.83 6.64
N CYS A 2 -4.91 11.18 7.76
CA CYS A 2 -3.51 10.79 8.04
C CYS A 2 -3.05 9.50 7.33
N CYS A 3 -3.94 8.53 7.08
CA CYS A 3 -3.55 7.22 6.55
C CYS A 3 -2.95 7.29 5.13
N ARG A 4 -3.45 8.17 4.27
CA ARG A 4 -2.87 8.37 2.93
C ARG A 4 -1.42 8.80 2.99
N VAL A 5 -1.10 9.81 3.81
CA VAL A 5 0.27 10.31 3.95
C VAL A 5 1.19 9.22 4.50
N ALA A 6 0.73 8.43 5.48
CA ALA A 6 1.51 7.36 6.07
C ALA A 6 1.76 6.21 5.06
N VAL A 7 0.74 5.83 4.28
CA VAL A 7 0.83 4.84 3.19
C VAL A 7 1.82 5.28 2.11
N GLU A 8 1.67 6.50 1.58
CA GLU A 8 2.56 7.03 0.55
C GLU A 8 4.01 7.11 1.05
N ARG A 9 4.20 7.48 2.32
CA ARG A 9 5.53 7.57 2.93
C ARG A 9 6.20 6.21 3.08
N VAL A 10 5.51 5.22 3.64
CA VAL A 10 6.07 3.85 3.79
C VAL A 10 6.46 3.27 2.43
N TYR A 11 5.58 3.40 1.44
CA TYR A 11 5.86 2.91 0.09
C TYR A 11 7.11 3.57 -0.50
N ARG A 12 7.18 4.91 -0.47
CA ARG A 12 8.32 5.67 -1.03
C ARG A 12 9.63 5.37 -0.31
N GLU A 13 9.62 5.26 1.02
CA GLU A 13 10.82 4.99 1.81
C GLU A 13 11.37 3.58 1.53
N LEU A 14 10.51 2.57 1.36
CA LEU A 14 10.93 1.21 1.01
C LEU A 14 11.45 1.12 -0.43
N CYS A 15 10.77 1.75 -1.39
CA CYS A 15 11.27 1.85 -2.76
C CYS A 15 12.62 2.59 -2.83
N ALA A 16 12.82 3.65 -2.03
CA ALA A 16 14.08 4.39 -1.97
C ALA A 16 15.24 3.56 -1.41
N ARG A 17 14.94 2.48 -0.67
CA ARG A 17 15.91 1.51 -0.14
C ARG A 17 16.18 0.35 -1.11
N ALA A 18 15.63 0.41 -2.33
CA ALA A 18 15.68 -0.67 -3.33
C ALA A 18 15.02 -1.98 -2.87
N GLU A 19 14.06 -1.90 -1.94
CA GLU A 19 13.19 -3.04 -1.63
C GLU A 19 12.29 -3.34 -2.84
N PRO A 20 11.90 -4.61 -3.06
CA PRO A 20 10.94 -4.97 -4.09
C PRO A 20 9.64 -4.15 -3.97
N PRO A 21 9.10 -3.58 -5.07
CA PRO A 21 7.87 -2.80 -5.04
C PRO A 21 6.68 -3.56 -4.44
N GLU A 22 6.65 -4.89 -4.58
CA GLU A 22 5.62 -5.75 -4.02
C GLU A 22 5.68 -5.74 -2.48
N TRP A 23 6.89 -5.76 -1.91
CA TRP A 23 7.10 -5.71 -0.46
C TRP A 23 6.78 -4.32 0.10
N ALA A 24 7.15 -3.27 -0.65
CA ALA A 24 6.79 -1.90 -0.31
C ALA A 24 5.26 -1.72 -0.29
N PHE A 25 4.57 -2.32 -1.26
CA PHE A 25 3.12 -2.30 -1.35
C PHE A 25 2.46 -3.11 -0.22
N GLU A 26 2.95 -4.32 0.08
CA GLU A 26 2.44 -5.16 1.17
C GLU A 26 2.57 -4.46 2.53
N ALA A 27 3.71 -3.80 2.79
CA ALA A 27 3.90 -3.02 4.00
C ALA A 27 2.91 -1.85 4.11
N ALA A 28 2.69 -1.13 3.01
CA ALA A 28 1.73 -0.04 2.94
C ALA A 28 0.28 -0.52 3.14
N LEU A 29 -0.09 -1.65 2.54
CA LEU A 29 -1.39 -2.28 2.70
C LEU A 29 -1.61 -2.79 4.13
N THR A 30 -0.58 -3.39 4.73
CA THR A 30 -0.61 -3.85 6.12
C THR A 30 -0.84 -2.67 7.07
N LEU A 31 -0.13 -1.55 6.87
CA LEU A 31 -0.35 -0.33 7.64
C LEU A 31 -1.78 0.21 7.48
N TYR A 32 -2.29 0.27 6.26
CA TYR A 32 -3.67 0.73 6.01
C TYR A 32 -4.68 -0.15 6.75
N ARG A 33 -4.58 -1.48 6.60
CA ARG A 33 -5.52 -2.44 7.18
C ARG A 33 -5.46 -2.53 8.70
N HIS A 34 -4.31 -2.22 9.29
CA HIS A 34 -4.20 -2.10 10.74
C HIS A 34 -5.06 -0.94 11.28
N ASN A 35 -5.12 0.17 10.55
CA ASN A 35 -5.87 1.36 10.95
C ASN A 35 -7.35 1.32 10.52
N HIS A 36 -7.68 0.49 9.53
CA HIS A 36 -9.01 0.35 8.92
C HIS A 36 -9.42 -1.13 8.81
N PRO A 37 -9.54 -1.86 9.94
CA PRO A 37 -9.88 -3.28 9.93
C PRO A 37 -11.29 -3.56 9.36
N GLU A 38 -12.18 -2.57 9.38
CA GLU A 38 -13.53 -2.62 8.84
C GLU A 38 -13.60 -2.57 7.31
N VAL A 39 -12.53 -2.09 6.64
CA VAL A 39 -12.52 -1.93 5.19
C VAL A 39 -12.24 -3.28 4.52
N PRO A 40 -13.08 -3.73 3.55
CA PRO A 40 -12.83 -4.97 2.82
C PRO A 40 -11.48 -4.96 2.10
N VAL A 41 -10.82 -6.11 2.04
CA VAL A 41 -9.47 -6.26 1.46
C VAL A 41 -9.40 -5.70 0.04
N ALA A 42 -10.36 -6.01 -0.81
CA ALA A 42 -10.39 -5.52 -2.19
C ALA A 42 -10.45 -3.99 -2.27
N MET A 43 -11.16 -3.33 -1.35
CA MET A 43 -11.21 -1.87 -1.28
C MET A 43 -9.91 -1.28 -0.76
N ALA A 44 -9.35 -1.85 0.32
CA ALA A 44 -8.06 -1.43 0.87
C ALA A 44 -6.94 -1.53 -0.18
N THR A 45 -6.88 -2.66 -0.91
CA THR A 45 -5.91 -2.87 -1.99
C THR A 45 -6.06 -1.80 -3.08
N ARG A 46 -7.29 -1.51 -3.50
CA ARG A 46 -7.55 -0.47 -4.51
C ARG A 46 -7.10 0.91 -4.06
N GLU A 47 -7.46 1.32 -2.84
CA GLU A 47 -7.06 2.64 -2.31
C GLU A 47 -5.54 2.78 -2.20
N VAL A 48 -4.86 1.74 -1.69
CA VAL A 48 -3.40 1.74 -1.57
C VAL A 48 -2.74 1.74 -2.95
N CYS A 49 -3.27 1.00 -3.94
CA CYS A 49 -2.83 1.09 -5.34
C CYS A 49 -2.96 2.51 -5.89
N ASP A 50 -4.13 3.14 -5.71
CA ASP A 50 -4.41 4.49 -6.21
C ASP A 50 -3.45 5.53 -5.60
N TRP A 51 -3.07 5.38 -4.33
CA TRP A 51 -2.18 6.34 -3.65
C TRP A 51 -0.70 6.11 -3.95
N THR A 52 -0.29 4.86 -4.11
CA THR A 52 1.12 4.49 -4.33
C THR A 52 1.51 4.50 -5.80
N GLY A 53 0.54 4.41 -6.71
CA GLY A 53 0.77 4.17 -8.13
C GLY A 53 1.29 2.76 -8.43
N HIS A 54 1.23 1.85 -7.45
CA HIS A 54 1.65 0.47 -7.62
C HIS A 54 0.72 -0.24 -8.63
N PRO A 55 1.27 -0.87 -9.69
CA PRO A 55 0.45 -1.49 -10.72
C PRO A 55 -0.36 -2.64 -10.14
N ALA A 56 -1.68 -2.50 -10.13
CA ALA A 56 -2.62 -3.52 -9.63
C ALA A 56 -2.48 -4.87 -10.34
N GLN A 57 -1.84 -4.89 -11.52
CA GLN A 57 -1.59 -6.10 -12.32
C GLN A 57 -0.54 -7.05 -11.73
N LEU A 58 0.27 -6.62 -10.75
CA LEU A 58 1.22 -7.48 -10.04
C LEU A 58 0.59 -8.27 -8.88
N LEU A 59 -0.69 -8.03 -8.55
CA LEU A 59 -1.39 -8.65 -7.42
C LEU A 59 -2.31 -9.82 -7.82
N LEU A 60 -2.29 -10.24 -9.09
CA LEU A 60 -3.14 -11.31 -9.65
C LEU A 60 -2.36 -12.59 -10.00
N HIS A 61 -1.11 -12.73 -9.55
CA HIS A 61 -0.29 -13.91 -9.78
C HIS A 61 0.07 -14.64 -8.49
#